data_AF-A0A9X3HFM0-F1
#
_entry.id   AF-A0A9X3HFM0-F1
#
_cell.length_a   1.000
_cell.length_b   1.000
_cell.length_c   1.000
_cell.angle_alpha   90.00
_cell.angle_beta   90.00
_cell.angle_gamma   90.00
#
_symmetry.space_group_name_H-M   'P 1'
#
loop_
_entity.id
_entity.type
_entity.pdbx_description
1 polymer ?
#
loop_
_entity_poly.entity_id
_entity_poly.type
_entity_poly.pdbx_seq_one_letter_code
_entity_poly.pdbx_strand_id
1 'polypeptide(L)'
;MTRLIIQHLWSDFKKHWLGILLILGLCYIGTAFALTFGLWFFMIDSQAYLLSDAELKEIILNGSEVYTLLYFIYTAGILLSVILISRKFPVRLLKPIYFCPADLKIKRNALRSYLGSKFAICLVLFLLLCLGFTGSLMIFFQTPELALLFLLSCFILIDFSMKADPGNRIPNRELDEALEGKGMSIVNVYWFCLLALEYVALFCQSYLQTSWNLWIIVLWSIAMIGNVLAAAYCIHTFLDNVISYEKLYFPKQEVPLC
;
A
#
# COMPACT_ATOMS: atom_id res chain seq x y z
N MET A 1 21.39 -2.40 13.78
CA MET A 1 20.45 -1.56 13.00
C MET A 1 19.01 -2.06 13.09
N THR A 2 18.70 -3.28 12.63
CA THR A 2 17.34 -3.85 12.65
C THR A 2 16.66 -3.82 14.02
N ARG A 3 17.38 -4.17 15.11
CA ARG A 3 16.85 -4.10 16.49
C ARG A 3 16.38 -2.69 16.90
N LEU A 4 17.10 -1.65 16.50
CA LEU A 4 16.74 -0.25 16.77
C LEU A 4 15.51 0.16 15.94
N ILE A 5 15.43 -0.27 14.69
CA ILE A 5 14.29 -0.01 13.80
C ILE A 5 13.01 -0.63 14.40
N ILE A 6 13.08 -1.89 14.84
CA ILE A 6 11.95 -2.60 15.46
C ILE A 6 11.54 -1.93 16.78
N GLN A 7 12.47 -1.54 17.63
CA GLN A 7 12.16 -0.82 18.87
C GLN A 7 11.46 0.52 18.62
N HIS A 8 11.91 1.26 17.59
CA HIS A 8 11.26 2.51 17.21
C HIS A 8 9.83 2.30 16.70
N LEU A 9 9.65 1.34 15.78
CA LEU A 9 8.34 0.97 15.24
C LEU A 9 7.39 0.49 16.35
N TRP A 10 7.89 -0.28 17.32
CA TRP A 10 7.14 -0.72 18.49
C TRP A 10 6.71 0.44 19.39
N SER A 11 7.61 1.39 19.63
CA SER A 11 7.29 2.60 20.40
C SER A 11 6.20 3.43 19.72
N ASP A 12 6.30 3.63 18.41
CA ASP A 12 5.29 4.35 17.65
C ASP A 12 3.96 3.58 17.67
N PHE A 13 3.99 2.24 17.56
CA PHE A 13 2.79 1.41 17.62
C PHE A 13 2.08 1.57 18.96
N LYS A 14 2.82 1.50 20.06
CA LYS A 14 2.28 1.72 21.41
C LYS A 14 1.69 3.12 21.58
N LYS A 15 2.24 4.13 20.91
CA LYS A 15 1.69 5.50 20.95
C LYS A 15 0.37 5.62 20.20
N HIS A 16 0.20 4.88 19.11
CA HIS A 16 -0.94 5.03 18.20
C HIS A 16 -1.98 3.90 18.25
N TRP A 17 -1.82 2.93 19.16
CA TRP A 17 -2.62 1.70 19.23
C TRP A 17 -4.15 1.93 19.23
N LEU A 18 -4.66 2.86 20.04
CA LEU A 18 -6.10 3.21 20.09
C LEU A 18 -6.60 3.70 18.73
N GLY A 19 -5.82 4.57 18.08
CA GLY A 19 -6.17 5.07 16.77
C GLY A 19 -6.02 4.00 15.67
N ILE A 20 -5.19 2.97 15.86
CA ILE A 20 -5.10 1.83 14.93
C ILE A 20 -6.36 0.98 15.05
N LEU A 21 -6.79 0.69 16.29
CA LEU A 21 -8.02 -0.03 16.56
C LEU A 21 -9.24 0.68 15.96
N LEU A 22 -9.33 2.00 16.12
CA LEU A 22 -10.42 2.80 15.57
C LEU A 22 -10.43 2.80 14.04
N ILE A 23 -9.25 2.87 13.39
CA ILE A 23 -9.14 2.74 11.92
C ILE A 23 -9.60 1.36 11.46
N LEU A 24 -9.15 0.29 12.12
CA LEU A 24 -9.57 -1.06 11.79
C LEU A 24 -11.10 -1.22 11.92
N GLY A 25 -11.69 -0.70 12.99
CA GLY A 25 -13.14 -0.72 13.19
C GLY A 25 -13.90 0.06 12.10
N LEU A 26 -13.47 1.28 11.77
CA LEU A 26 -14.10 2.09 10.73
C LEU A 26 -13.96 1.47 9.35
N CYS A 27 -12.79 0.95 8.99
CA CYS A 27 -12.59 0.27 7.71
C CYS A 27 -13.38 -1.04 7.64
N TYR A 28 -13.50 -1.78 8.74
CA TYR A 28 -14.36 -2.96 8.79
C TYR A 28 -15.82 -2.60 8.51
N ILE A 29 -16.36 -1.61 9.24
CA ILE A 29 -17.75 -1.13 9.07
C ILE A 29 -17.96 -0.60 7.65
N GLY A 30 -17.04 0.21 7.13
CA GLY A 30 -17.12 0.76 5.77
C GLY A 30 -17.07 -0.32 4.69
N THR A 31 -16.21 -1.34 4.85
CA THR A 31 -16.13 -2.46 3.92
C THR A 31 -17.40 -3.30 3.98
N ALA A 32 -17.89 -3.61 5.18
CA ALA A 32 -19.16 -4.33 5.36
C ALA A 32 -20.33 -3.56 4.73
N PHE A 33 -20.40 -2.24 4.92
CA PHE A 33 -21.41 -1.38 4.29
C PHE A 33 -21.32 -1.44 2.76
N ALA A 34 -20.12 -1.26 2.19
CA ALA A 34 -19.91 -1.34 0.75
C ALA A 34 -20.28 -2.72 0.17
N LEU A 35 -19.98 -3.81 0.88
CA LEU A 35 -20.38 -5.16 0.50
C LEU A 35 -21.91 -5.32 0.52
N THR A 36 -22.57 -4.90 1.60
CA THR A 36 -24.04 -4.99 1.69
C THR A 36 -24.73 -4.13 0.63
N PHE A 37 -24.22 -2.93 0.36
CA PHE A 37 -24.76 -2.05 -0.66
C PHE A 37 -24.53 -2.60 -2.07
N GLY A 38 -23.33 -3.13 -2.36
CA GLY A 38 -23.01 -3.74 -3.65
C GLY A 38 -23.85 -4.98 -3.93
N LEU A 39 -24.03 -5.85 -2.92
CA LEU A 39 -24.93 -7.00 -3.02
C LEU A 39 -26.37 -6.56 -3.22
N TRP A 40 -26.84 -5.56 -2.48
CA TRP A 40 -28.20 -5.02 -2.64
C TRP A 40 -28.45 -4.47 -4.05
N PHE A 41 -27.49 -3.73 -4.61
CA PHE A 41 -27.58 -3.23 -5.98
C PHE A 41 -27.62 -4.37 -7.00
N PHE A 42 -26.74 -5.37 -6.85
CA PHE A 42 -26.74 -6.56 -7.69
C PHE A 42 -28.08 -7.30 -7.63
N MET A 43 -28.67 -7.44 -6.45
CA MET A 43 -29.98 -8.07 -6.24
C MET A 43 -31.10 -7.36 -6.99
N ILE A 44 -31.07 -6.02 -7.05
CA ILE A 44 -32.05 -5.21 -7.78
C ILE A 44 -31.89 -5.39 -9.29
N ASP A 45 -30.66 -5.28 -9.79
CA ASP A 45 -30.36 -5.34 -11.23
C ASP A 45 -30.69 -6.72 -11.83
N SER A 46 -30.31 -7.78 -11.11
CA SER A 46 -30.57 -9.17 -11.52
C SER A 46 -32.02 -9.63 -11.29
N GLN A 47 -32.90 -8.78 -10.76
CA GLN A 47 -34.23 -9.15 -10.24
C GLN A 47 -34.22 -10.31 -9.25
N ALA A 48 -33.06 -10.61 -8.66
CA ALA A 48 -32.87 -11.76 -7.78
C ALA A 48 -33.67 -11.68 -6.47
N TYR A 49 -34.19 -10.50 -6.13
CA TYR A 49 -35.12 -10.32 -5.01
C TYR A 49 -36.50 -10.97 -5.23
N LEU A 50 -36.83 -11.38 -6.46
CA LEU A 50 -38.06 -12.12 -6.80
C LEU A 50 -37.88 -13.64 -6.74
N LEU A 51 -36.65 -14.12 -6.66
CA LEU A 51 -36.36 -15.55 -6.63
C LEU A 51 -36.58 -16.15 -5.24
N SER A 52 -36.88 -17.45 -5.22
CA SER A 52 -36.99 -18.19 -3.95
C SER A 52 -35.63 -18.31 -3.26
N ASP A 53 -35.61 -18.46 -1.92
CA ASP A 53 -34.37 -18.54 -1.13
C ASP A 53 -33.39 -19.63 -1.63
N ALA A 54 -33.91 -20.71 -2.22
CA ALA A 54 -33.10 -21.81 -2.77
C ALA A 54 -32.38 -21.39 -4.06
N GLU A 55 -33.08 -20.74 -4.99
CA GLU A 55 -32.52 -20.28 -6.25
C GLU A 55 -31.57 -19.09 -6.02
N LEU A 56 -31.89 -18.22 -5.06
CA LEU A 56 -31.03 -17.13 -4.65
C LEU A 56 -29.68 -17.65 -4.10
N LYS A 57 -29.74 -18.68 -3.25
CA LYS A 57 -28.54 -19.31 -2.71
C LYS A 57 -27.70 -19.96 -3.81
N GLU A 58 -28.33 -20.52 -4.83
CA GLU A 58 -27.64 -21.09 -6.00
C GLU A 58 -26.97 -20.01 -6.85
N ILE A 59 -27.63 -18.88 -7.13
CA ILE A 59 -27.03 -17.75 -7.84
C ILE A 59 -25.87 -17.14 -7.05
N ILE A 60 -26.00 -17.01 -5.73
CA ILE A 60 -24.91 -16.50 -4.88
C ILE A 60 -23.75 -17.50 -4.83
N LEU A 61 -24.00 -18.81 -4.78
CA LEU A 61 -22.95 -19.83 -4.74
C LEU A 61 -22.29 -20.14 -6.08
N ASN A 62 -22.99 -19.94 -7.20
CA ASN A 62 -22.50 -20.25 -8.54
C ASN A 62 -22.19 -18.99 -9.38
N GLY A 63 -22.55 -17.79 -8.88
CA GLY A 63 -22.36 -16.53 -9.57
C GLY A 63 -20.91 -16.04 -9.51
N SER A 64 -20.12 -16.41 -10.52
CA SER A 64 -18.73 -15.95 -10.71
C SER A 64 -18.56 -14.42 -10.59
N GLU A 65 -19.55 -13.64 -11.04
CA GLU A 65 -19.54 -12.18 -10.99
C GLU A 65 -19.65 -11.64 -9.56
N VAL A 66 -20.55 -12.24 -8.75
CA VAL A 66 -20.76 -11.86 -7.34
C VAL A 66 -19.50 -12.13 -6.53
N TYR A 67 -18.87 -13.30 -6.72
CA TYR A 67 -17.61 -13.62 -6.07
C TYR A 67 -16.50 -12.65 -6.43
N THR A 68 -16.38 -12.30 -7.72
CA THR A 68 -15.37 -11.34 -8.19
C THR A 68 -15.57 -9.98 -7.51
N LEU A 69 -16.79 -9.45 -7.51
CA LEU A 69 -17.10 -8.17 -6.88
C LEU A 69 -16.80 -8.18 -5.37
N LEU A 70 -17.16 -9.26 -4.68
CA LEU A 70 -16.87 -9.45 -3.25
C LEU A 70 -15.36 -9.44 -2.96
N TYR A 71 -14.56 -10.19 -3.73
CA TYR A 71 -13.11 -10.25 -3.53
C TYR A 71 -12.42 -8.91 -3.75
N PHE A 72 -12.82 -8.13 -4.76
CA PHE A 72 -12.22 -6.83 -5.04
C PHE A 72 -12.57 -5.77 -4.00
N ILE A 73 -13.85 -5.69 -3.56
CA ILE A 73 -14.28 -4.77 -2.50
C ILE A 73 -13.58 -5.12 -1.19
N TYR A 74 -13.54 -6.41 -0.86
CA TYR A 74 -12.89 -6.91 0.33
C TYR A 74 -11.40 -6.56 0.36
N THR A 75 -10.67 -6.87 -0.72
CA THR A 75 -9.24 -6.59 -0.83
C THR A 75 -8.95 -5.09 -0.77
N ALA A 76 -9.77 -4.26 -1.42
CA ALA A 76 -9.65 -2.80 -1.35
C ALA A 76 -9.86 -2.27 0.07
N GLY A 77 -10.83 -2.80 0.82
CA GLY A 77 -11.09 -2.44 2.22
C GLY A 77 -9.92 -2.77 3.15
N ILE A 78 -9.32 -3.96 2.99
CA ILE A 78 -8.12 -4.35 3.76
C ILE A 78 -6.93 -3.46 3.37
N LEU A 79 -6.68 -3.28 2.07
CA LEU A 79 -5.61 -2.41 1.58
C LEU A 79 -5.73 -1.02 2.19
N LEU A 80 -6.92 -0.43 2.15
CA LEU A 80 -7.18 0.87 2.76
C LEU A 80 -6.85 0.87 4.26
N SER A 81 -7.27 -0.16 4.99
CA SER A 81 -6.96 -0.32 6.42
C SER A 81 -5.46 -0.32 6.67
N VAL A 82 -4.71 -1.14 5.92
CA VAL A 82 -3.26 -1.27 6.06
C VAL A 82 -2.55 0.02 5.67
N ILE A 83 -3.01 0.70 4.61
CA ILE A 83 -2.47 2.00 4.17
C ILE A 83 -2.66 3.06 5.26
N LEU A 84 -3.87 3.19 5.83
CA LEU A 84 -4.15 4.18 6.87
C LEU A 84 -3.33 3.93 8.14
N ILE A 85 -3.07 2.67 8.48
CA ILE A 85 -2.17 2.29 9.57
C ILE A 85 -0.71 2.64 9.21
N SER A 86 -0.27 2.30 8.00
CA SER A 86 1.07 2.58 7.48
C SER A 86 1.42 4.07 7.49
N ARG A 87 0.42 4.95 7.26
CA ARG A 87 0.59 6.41 7.34
C ARG A 87 0.93 6.92 8.75
N LYS A 88 0.58 6.17 9.80
CA LYS A 88 0.97 6.52 11.18
C LYS A 88 2.43 6.23 11.50
N PHE A 89 3.10 5.45 10.64
CA PHE A 89 4.50 5.05 10.78
C PHE A 89 5.33 5.56 9.60
N PRO A 90 5.65 6.86 9.56
CA PRO A 90 6.46 7.42 8.48
C PRO A 90 7.90 6.94 8.51
N VAL A 91 8.48 6.79 7.32
CA VAL A 91 9.90 6.50 7.15
C VAL A 91 10.68 7.79 7.44
N ARG A 92 11.49 7.76 8.50
CA ARG A 92 12.29 8.90 8.96
C ARG A 92 13.73 8.44 9.17
N LEU A 93 14.70 9.33 8.93
CA LEU A 93 16.06 9.06 9.39
C LEU A 93 16.06 8.96 10.92
N LEU A 94 16.68 7.92 11.46
CA LEU A 94 16.78 7.74 12.90
C LEU A 94 17.68 8.82 13.51
N LYS A 95 17.25 9.43 14.61
CA LYS A 95 18.00 10.42 15.41
C LYS A 95 19.51 10.11 15.56
N PRO A 96 19.92 8.88 15.94
CA PRO A 96 21.35 8.55 16.08
C PRO A 96 22.18 8.60 14.78
N ILE A 97 21.55 8.53 13.60
CA ILE A 97 22.25 8.57 12.31
C ILE A 97 22.67 10.02 11.95
N TYR A 98 22.06 11.04 12.56
CA TYR A 98 22.46 12.45 12.37
C TYR A 98 23.66 12.84 13.25
N PHE A 99 23.87 12.21 14.40
CA PHE A 99 24.91 12.60 15.35
C PHE A 99 26.32 12.10 14.97
N CYS A 100 26.42 11.14 14.05
CA CYS A 100 27.70 10.61 13.58
C CYS A 100 27.81 10.82 12.06
N PRO A 101 28.90 11.40 11.55
CA PRO A 101 29.12 11.55 10.11
C PRO A 101 29.32 10.18 9.46
N ALA A 102 28.20 9.52 9.14
CA ALA A 102 28.19 8.27 8.41
C ALA A 102 28.18 8.54 6.91
N ASP A 103 28.93 7.73 6.16
CA ASP A 103 28.95 7.74 4.70
C ASP A 103 27.53 7.61 4.11
N LEU A 104 27.26 8.30 3.00
CA LEU A 104 25.97 8.33 2.31
C LEU A 104 25.47 6.93 1.97
N LYS A 105 26.39 6.02 1.64
CA LYS A 105 26.09 4.61 1.37
C LYS A 105 25.49 3.89 2.59
N ILE A 106 25.99 4.18 3.79
CA ILE A 106 25.50 3.58 5.03
C ILE A 106 24.11 4.12 5.36
N LYS A 107 23.89 5.43 5.19
CA LYS A 107 22.59 6.09 5.38
C LYS A 107 21.53 5.53 4.44
N ARG A 108 21.85 5.40 3.14
CA ARG A 108 20.96 4.82 2.13
C ARG A 108 20.59 3.37 2.45
N ASN A 109 21.55 2.54 2.84
CA ASN A 109 21.29 1.16 3.21
C ASN A 109 20.41 1.04 4.48
N ALA A 110 20.64 1.89 5.48
CA ALA A 110 19.81 1.93 6.68
C ALA A 110 18.36 2.32 6.36
N LEU A 111 18.18 3.34 5.52
CA LEU A 111 16.86 3.81 5.11
C LEU A 111 16.12 2.79 4.24
N ARG A 112 16.84 2.11 3.33
CA ARG A 112 16.31 0.98 2.56
C ARG A 112 15.86 -0.17 3.47
N SER A 113 16.64 -0.49 4.50
CA SER A 113 16.27 -1.50 5.51
C SER A 113 15.04 -1.08 6.33
N TYR A 114 14.92 0.21 6.67
CA TYR A 114 13.72 0.75 7.34
C TYR A 114 12.49 0.62 6.45
N LEU A 115 12.58 1.07 5.19
CA LEU A 115 11.49 0.96 4.22
C LEU A 115 11.08 -0.50 4.00
N GLY A 116 12.05 -1.41 3.84
CA GLY A 116 11.80 -2.85 3.72
C GLY A 116 11.13 -3.44 4.97
N SER A 117 11.53 -3.02 6.16
CA SER A 117 10.90 -3.46 7.42
C SER A 117 9.47 -2.96 7.53
N LYS A 118 9.21 -1.71 7.15
CA LYS A 118 7.86 -1.13 7.11
C LYS A 118 6.96 -1.89 6.12
N PHE A 119 7.44 -2.12 4.90
CA PHE A 119 6.73 -2.91 3.90
C PHE A 119 6.44 -4.32 4.42
N ALA A 120 7.42 -5.00 5.01
CA ALA A 120 7.24 -6.34 5.56
C ALA A 120 6.16 -6.38 6.66
N ILE A 121 6.14 -5.41 7.56
CA ILE A 121 5.08 -5.32 8.59
C ILE A 121 3.71 -5.07 7.95
N CYS A 122 3.63 -4.17 6.96
CA CYS A 122 2.38 -3.91 6.24
C CYS A 122 1.90 -5.16 5.50
N LEU A 123 2.81 -5.91 4.87
CA LEU A 123 2.51 -7.15 4.17
C LEU A 123 2.02 -8.23 5.13
N VAL A 124 2.69 -8.41 6.28
CA VAL A 124 2.23 -9.35 7.32
C VAL A 124 0.85 -8.96 7.83
N LEU A 125 0.61 -7.67 8.10
CA LEU A 125 -0.72 -7.20 8.53
C LEU A 125 -1.78 -7.43 7.46
N PHE A 126 -1.48 -7.14 6.19
CA PHE A 126 -2.35 -7.41 5.06
C PHE A 126 -2.71 -8.90 4.99
N LEU A 127 -1.72 -9.79 5.02
CA LEU A 127 -1.93 -11.24 5.01
C LEU A 127 -2.74 -11.72 6.22
N LEU A 128 -2.47 -11.22 7.43
CA LEU A 128 -3.24 -11.58 8.62
C LEU A 128 -4.70 -11.15 8.52
N LEU A 129 -4.98 -9.96 7.99
CA LEU A 129 -6.34 -9.49 7.75
C LEU A 129 -7.03 -10.33 6.66
N CYS A 130 -6.32 -10.67 5.58
CA CYS A 130 -6.83 -11.60 4.56
C CYS A 130 -7.20 -12.96 5.16
N LEU A 131 -6.30 -13.54 5.96
CA LEU A 131 -6.53 -14.80 6.67
C LEU A 131 -7.72 -14.71 7.62
N GLY A 132 -7.84 -13.59 8.35
CA GLY A 132 -8.87 -13.39 9.36
C GLY A 132 -10.30 -13.44 8.83
N PHE A 133 -10.56 -12.99 7.59
CA PHE A 133 -11.92 -13.07 7.04
C PHE A 133 -12.12 -14.26 6.10
N THR A 134 -11.11 -14.62 5.31
CA THR A 134 -11.28 -15.67 4.30
C THR A 134 -10.95 -17.07 4.83
N GLY A 135 -10.25 -17.16 5.96
CA GLY A 135 -9.80 -18.41 6.56
C GLY A 135 -8.65 -19.10 5.82
N SER A 136 -8.21 -18.60 4.66
CA SER A 136 -7.14 -19.21 3.86
C SER A 136 -6.35 -18.19 3.03
N LEU A 137 -5.02 -18.28 3.10
CA LEU A 137 -4.13 -17.49 2.24
C LEU A 137 -3.99 -18.05 0.82
N MET A 138 -4.40 -19.30 0.59
CA MET A 138 -4.25 -19.96 -0.71
C MET A 138 -5.17 -19.38 -1.79
N ILE A 139 -6.15 -18.58 -1.40
CA ILE A 139 -7.11 -17.94 -2.30
C ILE A 139 -6.40 -17.11 -3.37
N PHE A 140 -5.30 -16.43 -3.02
CA PHE A 140 -4.54 -15.63 -3.99
C PHE A 140 -3.83 -16.46 -5.08
N PHE A 141 -3.69 -17.77 -4.92
CA PHE A 141 -2.97 -18.63 -5.87
C PHE A 141 -3.89 -19.60 -6.61
N GLN A 142 -5.20 -19.50 -6.41
CA GLN A 142 -6.17 -20.35 -7.10
C GLN A 142 -6.37 -19.95 -8.55
N THR A 143 -6.38 -18.65 -8.83
CA THR A 143 -6.54 -18.12 -10.18
C THR A 143 -5.49 -17.05 -10.48
N PRO A 144 -5.09 -16.88 -11.76
CA PRO A 144 -4.14 -15.85 -12.16
C PRO A 144 -4.62 -14.41 -11.86
N GLU A 145 -5.94 -14.14 -11.86
CA GLU A 145 -6.48 -12.83 -11.45
C GLU A 145 -6.16 -12.53 -9.99
N LEU A 146 -6.38 -13.50 -9.11
CA LEU A 146 -6.13 -13.34 -7.68
C LEU A 146 -4.63 -13.21 -7.38
N ALA A 147 -3.78 -13.86 -8.19
CA ALA A 147 -2.32 -13.71 -8.10
C ALA A 147 -1.88 -12.31 -8.51
N LEU A 148 -2.43 -11.76 -9.61
CA LEU A 148 -2.17 -10.39 -10.02
C LEU A 148 -2.70 -9.37 -9.01
N LEU A 149 -3.88 -9.62 -8.43
CA LEU A 149 -4.46 -8.78 -7.40
C LEU A 149 -3.53 -8.69 -6.18
N PHE A 150 -2.93 -9.82 -5.78
CA PHE A 150 -1.93 -9.85 -4.72
C PHE A 150 -0.66 -9.06 -5.09
N LEU A 151 -0.15 -9.22 -6.32
CA LEU A 151 1.04 -8.49 -6.79
C LEU A 151 0.79 -6.97 -6.84
N LEU A 152 -0.34 -6.53 -7.38
CA LEU A 152 -0.77 -5.13 -7.40
C LEU A 152 -0.92 -4.57 -5.98
N SER A 153 -1.52 -5.35 -5.08
CA SER A 153 -1.61 -5.02 -3.66
C SER A 153 -0.22 -4.78 -3.06
N CYS A 154 0.77 -5.62 -3.40
CA CYS A 154 2.15 -5.43 -2.95
C CYS A 154 2.75 -4.11 -3.46
N PHE A 155 2.56 -3.77 -4.73
CA PHE A 155 3.07 -2.51 -5.29
C PHE A 155 2.40 -1.28 -4.65
N ILE A 156 1.09 -1.32 -4.42
CA ILE A 156 0.35 -0.27 -3.71
C ILE A 156 0.89 -0.09 -2.29
N LEU A 157 1.19 -1.18 -1.58
CA LEU A 157 1.79 -1.12 -0.24
C LEU A 157 3.19 -0.48 -0.27
N ILE A 158 3.99 -0.73 -1.31
CA ILE A 158 5.30 -0.08 -1.51
C ILE A 158 5.11 1.43 -1.75
N ASP A 159 4.24 1.80 -2.68
CA ASP A 159 3.90 3.19 -3.02
C ASP A 159 3.51 4.00 -1.76
N PHE A 160 2.52 3.53 -1.01
CA PHE A 160 2.08 4.22 0.21
C PHE A 160 3.11 4.17 1.35
N SER A 161 4.00 3.19 1.37
CA SER A 161 5.08 3.16 2.35
C SER A 161 6.06 4.34 2.18
N MET A 162 6.22 4.84 0.94
CA MET A 162 7.05 6.00 0.60
C MET A 162 6.34 7.35 0.81
N LYS A 163 5.01 7.42 0.70
CA LYS A 163 4.24 8.70 0.80
C LYS A 163 4.05 9.26 2.21
N ALA A 164 4.73 8.70 3.21
CA ALA A 164 4.53 9.12 4.59
C ALA A 164 5.44 10.31 4.93
N ASP A 165 4.84 11.39 5.46
CA ASP A 165 5.55 12.62 5.82
C ASP A 165 6.71 12.31 6.80
N PRO A 166 7.96 12.65 6.45
CA PRO A 166 9.11 12.42 7.31
C PRO A 166 9.03 13.21 8.63
N GLY A 167 8.01 14.06 8.81
CA GLY A 167 7.45 14.63 10.03
C GLY A 167 8.43 14.87 11.18
N ASN A 168 8.49 16.12 11.63
CA ASN A 168 9.56 16.76 12.41
C ASN A 168 10.41 17.74 11.58
N ARG A 169 9.89 18.25 10.45
CA ARG A 169 10.47 19.42 9.76
C ARG A 169 10.54 20.59 10.75
N ILE A 170 11.67 21.30 10.81
CA ILE A 170 11.75 22.57 11.55
C ILE A 170 10.84 23.56 10.81
N PRO A 171 9.88 24.22 11.49
CA PRO A 171 9.06 25.24 10.84
C PRO A 171 9.96 26.36 10.30
N ASN A 172 9.67 26.83 9.07
CA ASN A 172 10.33 27.96 8.38
C ASN A 172 11.67 27.70 7.66
N ARG A 173 12.02 26.46 7.28
CA ARG A 173 13.05 26.23 6.24
C ARG A 173 12.39 25.70 4.97
N GLU A 174 12.46 26.49 3.92
CA GLU A 174 12.03 26.08 2.58
C GLU A 174 13.11 25.17 1.96
N LEU A 175 12.65 24.08 1.35
CA LEU A 175 13.48 23.19 0.53
C LEU A 175 13.54 23.80 -0.88
N ASP A 176 14.61 23.56 -1.65
CA ASP A 176 14.64 23.91 -3.08
C ASP A 176 13.43 23.28 -3.81
N GLU A 177 12.44 24.10 -4.18
CA GLU A 177 11.20 23.70 -4.86
C GLU A 177 11.47 22.89 -6.15
N ALA A 178 12.60 23.17 -6.81
CA ALA A 178 13.03 22.48 -8.03
C ALA A 178 13.39 21.00 -7.82
N LEU A 179 13.88 20.62 -6.63
CA LEU A 179 14.22 19.24 -6.28
C LEU A 179 12.98 18.45 -5.81
N GLU A 180 12.04 19.12 -5.14
CA GLU A 180 10.76 18.52 -4.75
C GLU A 180 9.85 18.29 -5.98
N GLY A 181 9.82 19.20 -6.97
CA GLY A 181 8.80 19.22 -8.03
C GLY A 181 8.80 18.05 -9.03
N LYS A 182 9.95 17.66 -9.60
CA LYS A 182 9.98 16.67 -10.71
C LYS A 182 10.10 15.22 -10.25
N GLY A 183 10.93 14.93 -9.25
CA GLY A 183 11.11 13.57 -8.74
C GLY A 183 9.94 13.10 -7.87
N MET A 184 9.43 13.97 -6.99
CA MET A 184 8.32 13.59 -6.10
C MET A 184 6.98 13.52 -6.82
N SER A 185 6.75 14.23 -7.92
CA SER A 185 5.49 14.10 -8.67
C SER A 185 5.36 12.73 -9.33
N ILE A 186 6.45 12.17 -9.85
CA ILE A 186 6.51 10.79 -10.35
C ILE A 186 6.23 9.77 -9.24
N VAL A 187 6.89 9.93 -8.09
CA VAL A 187 6.73 9.04 -6.93
C VAL A 187 5.35 9.17 -6.29
N ASN A 188 4.80 10.39 -6.21
CA ASN A 188 3.58 10.65 -5.43
C ASN A 188 2.29 10.52 -6.22
N VAL A 189 2.32 10.81 -7.53
CA VAL A 189 1.11 10.93 -8.35
C VAL A 189 1.11 9.89 -9.45
N TYR A 190 2.08 9.94 -10.35
CA TYR A 190 2.03 9.16 -11.60
C TYR A 190 2.05 7.64 -11.37
N TRP A 191 2.95 7.13 -10.51
CA TRP A 191 3.02 5.69 -10.30
C TRP A 191 1.77 5.14 -9.60
N PHE A 192 1.20 5.88 -8.66
CA PHE A 192 -0.07 5.51 -8.04
C PHE A 192 -1.24 5.53 -9.01
N CYS A 193 -1.31 6.54 -9.89
CA CYS A 193 -2.33 6.57 -10.94
C CYS A 193 -2.21 5.36 -11.88
N LEU A 194 -0.98 4.94 -12.23
CA LEU A 194 -0.75 3.72 -13.01
C LEU A 194 -1.25 2.48 -12.26
N LEU A 195 -0.87 2.31 -10.99
CA LEU A 195 -1.31 1.18 -10.17
C LEU A 195 -2.84 1.14 -9.99
N ALA A 196 -3.48 2.30 -9.81
CA ALA A 196 -4.92 2.41 -9.71
C ALA A 196 -5.61 2.02 -11.02
N LEU A 197 -5.05 2.45 -12.16
CA LEU A 197 -5.56 2.08 -13.49
C LEU A 197 -5.44 0.57 -13.72
N GLU A 198 -4.30 -0.03 -13.38
CA GLU A 198 -4.11 -1.48 -13.49
C GLU A 198 -5.05 -2.26 -12.56
N TYR A 199 -5.30 -1.77 -11.35
CA TYR A 199 -6.27 -2.38 -10.44
C TYR A 199 -7.69 -2.38 -11.05
N VAL A 200 -8.10 -1.26 -11.66
CA VAL A 200 -9.38 -1.15 -12.38
C VAL A 200 -9.41 -2.04 -13.61
N ALA A 201 -8.33 -2.10 -14.38
CA ALA A 201 -8.24 -2.96 -15.56
C ALA A 201 -8.38 -4.45 -15.19
N LEU A 202 -7.73 -4.88 -14.09
CA LEU A 202 -7.87 -6.24 -13.56
C LEU A 202 -9.30 -6.53 -13.09
N PHE A 203 -9.93 -5.56 -12.42
CA PHE A 203 -11.34 -5.66 -12.02
C PHE A 203 -12.24 -5.84 -13.24
N CYS A 204 -12.10 -5.00 -14.26
CA CYS A 204 -12.88 -5.10 -15.49
C CYS A 204 -12.67 -6.44 -16.21
N GLN A 205 -11.43 -6.92 -16.32
CA GLN A 205 -11.13 -8.21 -16.93
C GLN A 205 -11.80 -9.37 -16.17
N SER A 206 -11.72 -9.34 -14.84
CA SER A 206 -12.30 -10.37 -13.96
C SER A 206 -13.83 -10.34 -14.01
N TYR A 207 -14.43 -9.14 -13.99
CA TYR A 207 -15.87 -8.94 -14.04
C TYR A 207 -16.47 -9.36 -15.39
N LEU A 208 -15.80 -9.03 -16.51
CA LEU A 208 -16.19 -9.47 -17.85
C LEU A 208 -15.86 -10.94 -18.14
N GLN A 209 -15.30 -11.68 -17.17
CA GLN A 209 -14.91 -13.09 -17.29
C GLN A 209 -14.07 -13.37 -18.54
N THR A 210 -13.15 -12.47 -18.87
CA THR A 210 -12.35 -12.61 -20.09
C THR A 210 -11.38 -13.78 -19.93
N SER A 211 -11.48 -14.77 -20.82
CA SER A 211 -10.62 -15.96 -20.79
C SER A 211 -9.15 -15.62 -20.91
N TRP A 212 -8.30 -16.32 -20.16
CA TRP A 212 -6.85 -16.16 -20.24
C TRP A 212 -6.31 -16.73 -21.54
N ASN A 213 -5.71 -15.85 -22.34
CA ASN A 213 -4.95 -16.23 -23.53
C ASN A 213 -3.50 -15.76 -23.40
N LEU A 214 -2.65 -16.22 -24.31
CA LEU A 214 -1.22 -15.87 -24.32
C LEU A 214 -1.00 -14.35 -24.38
N TRP A 215 -1.82 -13.62 -25.15
CA TRP A 215 -1.69 -12.16 -25.30
C TRP A 215 -1.95 -11.40 -24.00
N ILE A 216 -2.99 -11.79 -23.25
CA ILE A 216 -3.32 -11.23 -21.94
C ILE A 216 -2.21 -11.52 -20.94
N ILE A 217 -1.69 -12.75 -20.94
CA ILE A 217 -0.55 -13.13 -20.07
C ILE A 217 0.67 -12.26 -20.37
N VAL A 218 1.01 -12.08 -21.65
CA VAL A 218 2.15 -11.25 -22.08
C VAL A 218 1.94 -9.79 -21.67
N LEU A 219 0.73 -9.24 -21.86
CA LEU A 219 0.40 -7.86 -21.48
C LEU A 219 0.56 -7.63 -19.97
N TRP A 220 0.01 -8.53 -19.15
CA TRP A 220 0.17 -8.45 -17.70
C TRP A 220 1.61 -8.66 -17.25
N SER A 221 2.36 -9.53 -17.92
CA SER A 221 3.79 -9.71 -17.63
C SER A 221 4.58 -8.43 -17.89
N ILE A 222 4.30 -7.74 -18.99
CA ILE A 222 4.92 -6.45 -19.32
C ILE A 222 4.55 -5.39 -18.27
N ALA A 223 3.27 -5.31 -17.87
CA ALA A 223 2.81 -4.40 -16.83
C ALA A 223 3.52 -4.65 -15.49
N MET A 224 3.63 -5.91 -15.05
CA MET A 224 4.33 -6.28 -13.82
C MET A 224 5.83 -5.95 -13.87
N ILE A 225 6.50 -6.17 -15.01
CA ILE A 225 7.89 -5.76 -15.19
C ILE A 225 8.02 -4.23 -15.09
N GLY A 226 7.09 -3.49 -15.73
CA GLY A 226 7.01 -2.04 -15.64
C GLY A 226 6.90 -1.56 -14.19
N ASN A 227 6.06 -2.21 -13.38
CA ASN A 227 5.93 -1.89 -11.96
C ASN A 227 7.18 -2.19 -11.15
N VAL A 228 7.91 -3.27 -11.43
CA VAL A 228 9.19 -3.56 -10.77
C VAL A 228 10.20 -2.44 -11.06
N LEU A 229 10.29 -2.01 -12.32
CA LEU A 229 11.19 -0.91 -12.72
C LEU A 229 10.76 0.41 -12.09
N ALA A 230 9.47 0.73 -12.12
CA ALA A 230 8.91 1.93 -11.50
C ALA A 230 9.16 1.95 -9.98
N ALA A 231 8.94 0.82 -9.29
CA ALA A 231 9.23 0.68 -7.87
C ALA A 231 10.71 0.92 -7.57
N ALA A 232 11.62 0.32 -8.35
CA ALA A 232 13.06 0.51 -8.17
C ALA A 232 13.48 1.99 -8.33
N TYR A 233 12.96 2.66 -9.35
CA TYR A 233 13.19 4.09 -9.60
C TYR A 233 12.60 4.97 -8.49
N CYS A 234 11.36 4.70 -8.09
CA CYS A 234 10.66 5.48 -7.06
C CYS A 234 11.32 5.33 -5.69
N ILE A 235 11.71 4.11 -5.31
CA ILE A 235 12.45 3.86 -4.07
C ILE A 235 13.78 4.61 -4.08
N HIS A 236 14.54 4.54 -5.17
CA HIS A 236 15.82 5.25 -5.26
C HIS A 236 15.63 6.77 -5.08
N THR A 237 14.70 7.36 -5.83
CA THR A 237 14.38 8.79 -5.78
C THR A 237 13.89 9.22 -4.39
N PHE A 238 13.02 8.41 -3.77
CA PHE A 238 12.52 8.67 -2.42
C PHE A 238 13.64 8.66 -1.38
N LEU A 239 14.54 7.67 -1.41
CA LEU A 239 15.63 7.57 -0.44
C LEU A 239 16.57 8.78 -0.54
N ASP A 240 16.89 9.24 -1.75
CA ASP A 240 17.74 10.42 -1.97
C ASP A 240 17.06 11.71 -1.48
N ASN A 241 15.76 11.85 -1.69
CA ASN A 241 14.99 12.96 -1.14
C ASN A 241 14.95 12.94 0.39
N VAL A 242 14.82 11.76 1.01
CA VAL A 242 14.83 11.67 2.47
C VAL A 242 16.20 12.01 3.06
N ILE A 243 17.28 11.65 2.36
CA ILE A 243 18.64 12.05 2.74
C ILE A 243 18.84 13.56 2.58
N SER A 244 18.28 14.19 1.55
CA SER A 244 18.40 15.64 1.35
C SER A 244 17.78 16.44 2.51
N TYR A 245 16.74 15.90 3.16
CA TYR A 245 16.16 16.47 4.37
C TYR A 245 17.12 16.52 5.57
N GLU A 246 18.27 15.82 5.56
CA GLU A 246 19.30 15.97 6.59
C GLU A 246 19.67 17.45 6.84
N LYS A 247 19.72 18.26 5.77
CA LYS A 247 20.01 19.70 5.85
C LYS A 247 18.93 20.49 6.61
N LEU A 248 17.70 19.97 6.67
CA LEU A 248 16.59 20.57 7.42
C LEU A 248 16.62 20.21 8.91
N TYR A 249 17.18 19.07 9.28
CA TYR A 249 17.29 18.63 10.67
C TYR A 249 18.56 19.14 11.37
N PHE A 250 19.58 19.61 10.62
CA PHE A 250 20.78 20.23 11.17
C PHE A 250 20.62 21.76 11.37
N PRO A 251 20.83 22.33 12.56
CA PRO A 251 21.32 23.70 12.62
C PRO A 251 22.70 23.71 11.91
N LYS A 252 22.96 24.69 11.03
CA LYS A 252 24.36 25.04 10.76
C LYS A 252 24.88 25.47 12.12
N GLN A 253 25.74 24.68 12.76
CA GLN A 253 26.62 25.27 13.74
C GLN A 253 27.42 26.31 12.94
N GLU A 254 27.15 27.59 13.19
CA GLU A 254 28.19 28.59 13.05
C GLU A 254 29.33 28.07 13.92
N VAL A 255 30.29 27.42 13.30
CA VAL A 255 31.57 27.13 13.94
C VAL A 255 32.17 28.52 14.14
N PRO A 256 32.29 29.05 15.37
CA PRO A 256 33.16 30.19 15.54
C PRO A 256 34.55 29.70 15.13
N LEU A 257 35.12 30.34 14.12
CA LEU A 257 36.56 30.27 13.87
C LEU A 257 37.24 30.68 15.18
N CYS A 258 37.74 29.68 15.91
CA CYS A 258 38.82 29.86 16.87
C CYS A 258 40.14 29.72 16.14
#